data_AF-A0A366EK31-F1
#
_entry.id   AF-A0A366EK31-F1
#
_cell.length_a   1.000
_cell.length_b   1.000
_cell.length_c   1.000
_cell.angle_alpha   90.00
_cell.angle_beta   90.00
_cell.angle_gamma   90.00
#
_symmetry.space_group_name_H-M   'P 1'
#
loop_
_entity.id
_entity.type
_entity.pdbx_description
1 polymer ?
#
loop_
_entity_poly.entity_id
_entity_poly.type
_entity_poly.pdbx_seq_one_letter_code
_entity_poly.pdbx_strand_id
1 'polypeptide(L)'
;MESLTQSVATIYKKLVIHLDKDELREEVNNQLLQTMKNSATEDEYTKNLLKALVFHVESTKALHGILQPLLLNAKYPNLDGVSQLMNRAHVRIQSDMEGLIPLYHERIESEESDNDTVTQLEVYFTTTFTELRLTYRFVDAFGTESNKELFQPLFDFPAEEVGETILKYARTYASLLFEKTLNQK
;
A
#
# COMPACT_ATOMS: atom_id res chain seq x y z
N MET A 1 -22.68 -7.43 18.71
CA MET A 1 -22.37 -6.99 17.33
C MET A 1 -20.96 -6.41 17.39
N GLU A 2 -20.01 -7.01 16.68
CA GLU A 2 -18.64 -6.47 16.61
C GLU A 2 -18.66 -5.17 15.80
N SER A 3 -17.83 -4.17 16.11
CA SER A 3 -17.76 -2.93 15.33
C SER A 3 -16.88 -3.13 14.09
N LEU A 4 -17.13 -2.39 13.01
CA LEU A 4 -16.31 -2.43 11.78
C LEU A 4 -14.81 -2.28 12.10
N THR A 5 -14.48 -1.30 12.94
CA THR A 5 -13.11 -1.06 13.41
C THR A 5 -12.51 -2.28 14.08
N GLN A 6 -13.28 -2.99 14.91
CA GLN A 6 -12.80 -4.18 15.62
C GLN A 6 -12.60 -5.37 14.66
N SER A 7 -13.50 -5.57 13.69
CA SER A 7 -13.36 -6.61 12.68
C SER A 7 -12.13 -6.36 11.79
N VAL A 8 -11.95 -5.14 11.28
CA VAL A 8 -10.79 -4.78 10.45
C VAL A 8 -9.49 -4.86 11.26
N ALA A 9 -9.48 -4.39 12.52
CA ALA A 9 -8.32 -4.52 13.41
C ALA A 9 -7.93 -5.98 13.63
N THR A 10 -8.91 -6.86 13.84
CA THR A 10 -8.68 -8.29 14.04
C THR A 10 -8.08 -8.94 12.79
N ILE A 11 -8.59 -8.58 11.61
CA ILE A 11 -8.04 -9.03 10.32
C ILE A 11 -6.58 -8.59 10.21
N TYR A 12 -6.29 -7.29 10.31
CA TYR A 12 -4.92 -6.79 10.16
C TYR A 12 -3.97 -7.33 11.23
N LYS A 13 -4.43 -7.51 12.47
CA LYS A 13 -3.63 -8.15 13.51
C LYS A 13 -3.21 -9.56 13.08
N LYS A 14 -4.12 -10.37 12.53
CA LYS A 14 -3.80 -11.71 12.01
C LYS A 14 -2.84 -11.65 10.82
N LEU A 15 -3.04 -10.71 9.89
CA LEU A 15 -2.16 -10.53 8.74
C LEU A 15 -0.74 -10.12 9.18
N VAL A 16 -0.62 -9.18 10.11
CA VAL A 16 0.68 -8.63 10.54
C VAL A 16 1.43 -9.57 11.49
N ILE A 17 0.75 -10.39 12.29
CA ILE A 17 1.43 -11.37 13.18
C ILE A 17 2.28 -12.37 12.38
N HIS A 18 1.81 -12.74 11.19
CA HIS A 18 2.53 -13.66 10.30
C HIS A 18 3.38 -12.94 9.25
N LEU A 19 3.58 -11.63 9.38
CA LEU A 19 4.48 -10.87 8.48
C LEU A 19 5.92 -11.11 8.87
N ASP A 20 6.70 -11.63 7.93
CA ASP A 20 8.14 -11.55 8.02
C ASP A 20 8.57 -10.09 7.77
N LYS A 21 8.85 -9.39 8.87
CA LYS A 21 9.20 -7.97 8.82
C LYS A 21 10.62 -7.75 8.31
N ASP A 22 11.50 -8.74 8.48
CA ASP A 22 12.88 -8.64 8.04
C ASP A 22 12.95 -8.87 6.53
N GLU A 23 12.20 -9.84 6.00
CA GLU A 23 12.02 -10.01 4.54
C GLU A 23 11.43 -8.76 3.89
N LEU A 24 10.38 -8.18 4.49
CA LEU A 24 9.79 -6.94 3.96
C LEU A 24 10.77 -5.76 4.01
N ARG A 25 11.56 -5.65 5.08
CA ARG A 25 12.62 -4.63 5.20
C ARG A 25 13.69 -4.83 4.14
N GLU A 26 14.12 -6.07 3.93
CA GLU A 26 15.09 -6.42 2.91
C GLU A 26 14.56 -6.07 1.52
N GLU A 27 13.28 -6.35 1.23
CA GLU A 27 12.66 -6.00 -0.04
C GLU A 27 12.65 -4.47 -0.27
N VAL A 28 12.26 -3.68 0.74
CA VAL A 28 12.31 -2.21 0.68
C VAL A 28 13.74 -1.73 0.40
N ASN A 29 14.71 -2.19 1.19
CA ASN A 29 16.11 -1.79 1.07
C ASN A 29 16.68 -2.18 -0.29
N ASN A 30 16.34 -3.35 -0.81
CA ASN A 30 16.76 -3.80 -2.13
C ASN A 30 16.19 -2.89 -3.22
N GLN A 31 14.92 -2.46 -3.13
CA GLN A 31 14.34 -1.53 -4.10
C GLN A 31 15.00 -0.15 -4.06
N LEU A 32 15.24 0.40 -2.86
CA LEU A 32 15.99 1.66 -2.70
C LEU A 32 17.40 1.56 -3.29
N LEU A 33 18.13 0.48 -2.95
CA LEU A 33 19.48 0.23 -3.46
C LEU A 33 19.52 0.08 -4.98
N GLN A 34 18.55 -0.62 -5.57
CA GLN A 34 18.45 -0.76 -7.03
C GLN A 34 18.13 0.58 -7.70
N THR A 35 17.23 1.36 -7.11
CA THR A 35 16.89 2.70 -7.60
C THR A 35 18.12 3.61 -7.58
N MET A 36 18.89 3.58 -6.49
CA MET A 36 20.15 4.31 -6.34
C MET A 36 21.20 3.84 -7.37
N LYS A 37 21.38 2.54 -7.56
CA LYS A 37 22.33 1.98 -8.55
C LYS A 37 21.98 2.35 -10.00
N ASN A 38 20.70 2.52 -10.30
CA ASN A 38 20.20 2.88 -11.62
C ASN A 38 20.19 4.39 -11.87
N SER A 39 20.63 5.19 -10.90
CA SER A 39 20.64 6.65 -10.98
C SER A 39 22.08 7.16 -10.96
N ALA A 40 22.45 7.99 -11.94
CA ALA A 40 23.80 8.53 -12.03
C ALA A 40 24.02 9.73 -11.10
N THR A 41 22.93 10.40 -10.70
CA THR A 41 22.92 11.59 -9.84
C THR A 41 21.83 11.50 -8.78
N GLU A 42 21.93 12.37 -7.76
CA GLU A 42 20.89 12.52 -6.73
C GLU A 42 19.55 12.99 -7.31
N ASP A 43 19.57 13.89 -8.30
CA ASP A 43 18.36 14.33 -9.02
C ASP A 43 17.68 13.18 -9.76
N GLU A 44 18.46 12.32 -10.43
CA GLU A 44 17.93 11.13 -11.09
C GLU A 44 17.38 10.13 -10.06
N TYR A 45 18.05 9.98 -8.92
CA TYR A 45 17.59 9.13 -7.83
C TYR A 45 16.25 9.61 -7.30
N THR A 46 16.15 10.89 -6.96
CA THR A 46 14.93 11.57 -6.50
C THR A 46 13.79 11.37 -7.51
N LYS A 47 14.04 11.58 -8.81
CA LYS A 47 13.04 11.39 -9.86
C LYS A 47 12.58 9.94 -9.97
N ASN A 48 13.50 8.98 -9.92
CA ASN A 48 13.18 7.55 -10.01
C ASN A 48 12.44 7.05 -8.76
N LEU A 49 12.82 7.56 -7.59
CA LEU A 49 12.15 7.26 -6.33
C LEU A 49 10.72 7.81 -6.31
N LEU A 50 10.52 9.03 -6.79
CA LEU A 50 9.19 9.61 -6.97
C LEU A 50 8.33 8.81 -7.94
N LYS A 51 8.88 8.38 -9.08
CA LYS A 51 8.18 7.49 -10.03
C LYS A 51 7.69 6.20 -9.35
N ALA A 52 8.55 5.59 -8.55
CA ALA A 52 8.21 4.36 -7.84
C ALA A 52 7.15 4.60 -6.75
N LEU A 53 7.27 5.68 -5.98
CA LEU A 53 6.28 6.12 -5.01
C LEU A 53 4.90 6.33 -5.67
N VAL A 54 4.84 7.09 -6.76
CA VAL A 54 3.59 7.33 -7.52
C VAL A 54 2.99 6.00 -7.96
N PHE A 55 3.82 5.11 -8.49
CA PHE A 55 3.38 3.79 -8.90
C PHE A 55 2.76 3.00 -7.73
N HIS A 56 3.36 3.04 -6.54
CA HIS A 56 2.83 2.36 -5.36
C HIS A 56 1.49 2.94 -4.92
N VAL A 57 1.38 4.26 -4.82
CA VAL A 57 0.14 4.91 -4.38
C VAL A 57 -1.01 4.62 -5.35
N GLU A 58 -0.77 4.73 -6.66
CA GLU A 58 -1.79 4.44 -7.67
C GLU A 58 -2.14 2.95 -7.72
N SER A 59 -1.18 2.06 -7.49
CA SER A 59 -1.45 0.61 -7.38
C SER A 59 -2.33 0.30 -6.16
N THR A 60 -2.09 0.95 -5.02
CA THR A 60 -2.96 0.83 -3.84
C THR A 60 -4.37 1.32 -4.16
N LYS A 61 -4.52 2.50 -4.78
CA LYS A 61 -5.83 3.01 -5.22
C LYS A 61 -6.54 2.03 -6.15
N ALA A 62 -5.83 1.41 -7.09
CA ALA A 62 -6.40 0.42 -7.99
C ALA A 62 -6.91 -0.83 -7.25
N LEU A 63 -6.15 -1.36 -6.28
CA LEU A 63 -6.60 -2.46 -5.43
C LEU A 63 -7.87 -2.11 -4.65
N HIS A 64 -7.93 -0.91 -4.07
CA HIS A 64 -9.14 -0.42 -3.41
C HIS A 64 -10.32 -0.29 -4.36
N GLY A 65 -10.09 0.19 -5.58
CA GLY A 65 -11.10 0.24 -6.65
C GLY A 65 -11.61 -1.14 -7.07
N ILE A 66 -10.80 -2.20 -6.94
CA ILE A 66 -11.21 -3.59 -7.17
C ILE A 66 -12.04 -4.12 -5.98
N LEU A 67 -11.65 -3.77 -4.74
CA LEU A 67 -12.35 -4.21 -3.52
C LEU A 67 -13.74 -3.60 -3.39
N GLN A 68 -13.91 -2.32 -3.74
CA GLN A 68 -15.17 -1.59 -3.59
C GLN A 68 -16.39 -2.33 -4.19
N PRO A 69 -16.40 -2.75 -5.47
CA PRO A 69 -17.53 -3.48 -6.03
C PRO A 69 -17.71 -4.88 -5.42
N LEU A 70 -16.64 -5.52 -4.93
CA LEU A 70 -16.75 -6.83 -4.26
C LEU A 70 -17.47 -6.70 -2.93
N LEU A 71 -17.08 -5.70 -2.12
CA LEU A 71 -17.74 -5.38 -0.85
C LEU A 71 -19.21 -5.00 -1.07
N LEU A 72 -19.50 -4.14 -2.05
CA LEU A 72 -20.86 -3.71 -2.38
C LEU A 72 -21.78 -4.87 -2.76
N ASN A 73 -21.25 -5.88 -3.45
CA ASN A 73 -22.01 -7.03 -3.90
C ASN A 73 -21.92 -8.23 -2.95
N ALA A 74 -21.32 -8.07 -1.77
CA ALA A 74 -21.04 -9.15 -0.82
C ALA A 74 -20.35 -10.37 -1.46
N LYS A 75 -19.32 -10.10 -2.28
CA LYS A 75 -18.55 -11.12 -3.02
C LYS A 75 -17.12 -11.19 -2.51
N TYR A 76 -16.61 -12.41 -2.45
CA TYR A 76 -15.19 -12.66 -2.26
C TYR A 76 -14.44 -12.49 -3.60
N PRO A 77 -13.20 -11.96 -3.59
CA PRO A 77 -12.40 -11.80 -4.80
C PRO A 77 -12.03 -13.15 -5.40
N ASN A 78 -12.08 -13.24 -6.73
CA ASN A 78 -11.32 -14.25 -7.46
C ASN A 78 -9.89 -13.74 -7.67
N LEU A 79 -8.90 -14.38 -7.06
CA LEU A 79 -7.51 -13.92 -7.06
C LEU A 79 -6.90 -13.83 -8.46
N ASP A 80 -7.24 -14.74 -9.38
CA ASP A 80 -6.81 -14.66 -10.78
C ASP A 80 -7.39 -13.42 -11.47
N GLY A 81 -8.66 -13.12 -11.17
CA GLY A 81 -9.35 -11.93 -11.67
C GLY A 81 -8.74 -10.64 -11.13
N VAL A 82 -8.41 -10.60 -9.84
CA VAL A 82 -7.71 -9.48 -9.21
C VAL A 82 -6.35 -9.25 -9.87
N SER A 83 -5.56 -10.32 -10.08
CA SER A 83 -4.25 -10.23 -10.73
C SER A 83 -4.34 -9.66 -12.15
N GLN A 84 -5.33 -10.10 -12.94
CA GLN A 84 -5.57 -9.55 -14.28
C GLN A 84 -5.95 -8.06 -14.25
N LEU A 85 -6.82 -7.66 -13.31
CA LEU A 85 -7.22 -6.25 -13.15
C LEU A 85 -6.04 -5.39 -12.71
N MET A 86 -5.20 -5.88 -11.79
CA MET A 86 -4.00 -5.17 -11.36
C MET A 86 -2.97 -5.04 -12.47
N ASN A 87 -2.76 -6.06 -13.30
CA ASN A 87 -1.88 -5.97 -14.46
C ASN A 87 -2.36 -4.87 -15.44
N ARG A 88 -3.67 -4.77 -15.69
CA ARG A 88 -4.23 -3.68 -16.50
C ARG A 88 -4.04 -2.33 -15.84
N ALA A 89 -4.23 -2.24 -14.53
CA ALA A 89 -4.01 -1.02 -13.77
C ALA A 89 -2.54 -0.58 -13.85
N HIS A 90 -1.58 -1.48 -13.66
CA HIS A 90 -0.15 -1.19 -13.77
C HIS A 90 0.23 -0.64 -15.15
N VAL A 91 -0.28 -1.24 -16.23
CA VAL A 91 -0.06 -0.74 -17.60
C VAL A 91 -0.61 0.67 -17.76
N ARG A 92 -1.81 0.94 -17.24
CA ARG A 92 -2.40 2.29 -17.28
C ARG A 92 -1.58 3.29 -16.48
N ILE A 93 -1.19 2.95 -15.25
CA ILE A 93 -0.38 3.81 -14.37
C ILE A 93 0.94 4.16 -15.05
N GLN A 94 1.59 3.19 -15.69
CA GLN A 94 2.82 3.42 -16.45
C GLN A 94 2.61 4.35 -17.65
N SER A 95 1.49 4.19 -18.37
CA SER A 95 1.12 5.08 -19.48
C SER A 95 0.84 6.51 -19.02
N ASP A 96 0.23 6.69 -17.85
CA ASP A 96 -0.18 7.99 -17.31
C ASP A 96 0.91 8.64 -16.43
N MET A 97 2.05 7.97 -16.24
CA MET A 97 3.07 8.30 -15.25
C MET A 97 3.59 9.74 -15.35
N GLU A 98 3.89 10.21 -16.57
CA GLU A 98 4.43 11.56 -16.78
C GLU A 98 3.42 12.67 -16.41
N GLY A 99 2.11 12.37 -16.45
CA GLY A 99 1.07 13.27 -15.96
C GLY A 99 0.81 13.19 -14.45
N LEU A 100 1.14 12.05 -13.84
CA LEU A 100 0.94 11.81 -12.40
C LEU A 100 2.06 12.42 -11.55
N ILE A 101 3.33 12.32 -11.99
CA ILE A 101 4.50 12.79 -11.24
C ILE A 101 4.34 14.22 -10.71
N PRO A 102 3.96 15.23 -11.53
CA PRO A 102 3.88 16.61 -11.06
C PRO A 102 2.87 16.79 -9.91
N LEU A 103 1.74 16.09 -9.96
CA LEU A 103 0.68 16.17 -8.94
C LEU A 103 1.15 15.66 -7.58
N TYR A 104 1.99 14.61 -7.59
CA TYR A 104 2.57 14.04 -6.38
C TYR A 104 3.76 14.83 -5.87
N HIS A 105 4.57 15.38 -6.77
CA HIS A 105 5.68 16.26 -6.41
C HIS A 105 5.19 17.49 -5.65
N GLU A 106 4.21 18.22 -6.20
CA GLU A 106 3.62 19.41 -5.58
C GLU A 106 3.06 19.10 -4.18
N ARG A 107 2.39 17.96 -4.03
CA ARG A 107 1.88 17.52 -2.74
C ARG A 107 3.00 17.27 -1.73
N ILE A 108 4.06 16.55 -2.11
CA ILE A 108 5.17 16.22 -1.22
C ILE A 108 5.92 17.48 -0.79
N GLU A 109 6.17 18.42 -1.72
CA GLU A 109 6.80 19.70 -1.41
C GLU A 109 5.96 20.60 -0.49
N SER A 110 4.64 20.43 -0.51
CA SER A 110 3.74 21.19 0.37
C SER A 110 3.72 20.69 1.83
N GLU A 111 4.27 19.51 2.10
CA GLU A 111 4.32 18.93 3.44
C GLU A 111 5.57 19.41 4.19
N GLU A 112 5.39 20.10 5.34
CA GLU A 112 6.51 20.50 6.20
C GLU A 112 7.21 19.25 6.77
N SER A 113 8.53 19.18 6.59
CA SER A 113 9.37 18.10 7.12
C SER A 113 10.70 18.61 7.64
N ASP A 114 11.19 18.01 8.72
CA ASP A 114 12.53 18.26 9.27
C ASP A 114 13.63 17.50 8.50
N ASN A 115 13.25 16.59 7.59
CA ASN A 115 14.17 15.80 6.78
C ASN A 115 14.58 16.56 5.50
N ASP A 116 15.75 16.24 4.96
CA ASP A 116 16.06 16.62 3.58
C ASP A 116 15.12 15.89 2.60
N THR A 117 14.98 16.46 1.39
CA THR A 117 14.02 15.97 0.38
C THR A 117 14.23 14.50 0.01
N VAL A 118 15.48 14.04 -0.07
CA VAL A 118 15.78 12.64 -0.43
C VAL A 118 15.34 11.72 0.69
N THR A 119 15.74 12.01 1.93
CA THR A 119 15.31 11.23 3.11
C THR A 119 13.79 11.23 3.26
N GLN A 120 13.12 12.36 3.04
CA GLN A 120 11.67 12.46 3.09
C GLN A 120 11.02 11.53 2.03
N LEU A 121 11.54 11.53 0.80
CA LEU A 121 11.06 10.64 -0.26
C LEU A 121 11.31 9.17 0.05
N GLU A 122 12.44 8.81 0.65
CA GLU A 122 12.71 7.43 1.06
C GLU A 122 11.75 6.94 2.14
N VAL A 123 11.38 7.82 3.09
CA VAL A 123 10.36 7.54 4.11
C VAL A 123 8.99 7.34 3.47
N TYR A 124 8.57 8.22 2.55
CA TYR A 124 7.30 8.04 1.84
C TYR A 124 7.31 6.81 0.96
N PHE A 125 8.40 6.53 0.24
CA PHE A 125 8.55 5.33 -0.56
C PHE A 125 8.39 4.08 0.31
N THR A 126 9.09 4.01 1.44
CA THR A 126 9.01 2.89 2.37
C THR A 126 7.60 2.70 2.88
N THR A 127 6.94 3.78 3.30
CA THR A 127 5.58 3.72 3.84
C THR A 127 4.57 3.29 2.77
N THR A 128 4.63 3.88 1.58
CA THR A 128 3.68 3.58 0.49
C THR A 128 3.89 2.20 -0.11
N PHE A 129 5.13 1.74 -0.23
CA PHE A 129 5.43 0.35 -0.62
C PHE A 129 4.86 -0.64 0.39
N THR A 130 5.04 -0.37 1.68
CA THR A 130 4.54 -1.20 2.77
C THR A 130 3.02 -1.23 2.79
N GLU A 131 2.37 -0.08 2.61
CA GLU A 131 0.91 0.03 2.46
C GLU A 131 0.41 -0.84 1.30
N LEU A 132 1.06 -0.78 0.14
CA LEU A 132 0.73 -1.60 -1.01
C LEU A 132 0.85 -3.10 -0.70
N ARG A 133 1.94 -3.53 -0.04
CA ARG A 133 2.16 -4.93 0.35
C ARG A 133 1.10 -5.43 1.33
N LEU A 134 0.76 -4.63 2.33
CA LEU A 134 -0.30 -4.95 3.29
C LEU A 134 -1.67 -5.03 2.60
N THR A 135 -1.93 -4.16 1.63
CA THR A 135 -3.17 -4.17 0.85
C THR A 135 -3.27 -5.43 -0.01
N TYR A 136 -2.21 -5.81 -0.74
CA TYR A 136 -2.17 -7.09 -1.47
C TYR A 136 -2.41 -8.28 -0.54
N ARG A 137 -1.77 -8.29 0.63
CA ARG A 137 -1.93 -9.36 1.61
C ARG A 137 -3.37 -9.44 2.15
N PHE A 138 -4.02 -8.29 2.33
CA PHE A 138 -5.43 -8.25 2.68
C PHE A 138 -6.28 -8.88 1.57
N VAL A 139 -6.06 -8.50 0.29
CA VAL A 139 -6.84 -9.03 -0.84
C VAL A 139 -6.65 -10.55 -0.99
N ASP A 140 -5.41 -11.01 -0.88
CA ASP A 140 -5.07 -12.44 -0.94
C ASP A 140 -5.78 -13.23 0.17
N ALA A 141 -5.68 -12.74 1.40
CA ALA A 141 -6.36 -13.35 2.54
C ALA A 141 -7.89 -13.30 2.41
N PHE A 142 -8.44 -12.23 1.83
CA PHE A 142 -9.88 -12.08 1.59
C PHE A 142 -10.40 -13.06 0.52
N GLY A 143 -9.61 -13.34 -0.51
CA GLY A 143 -9.95 -14.32 -1.55
C GLY A 143 -9.69 -15.78 -1.18
N THR A 144 -8.99 -16.01 -0.06
CA THR A 144 -8.65 -17.36 0.41
C THR A 144 -9.85 -18.02 1.11
N GLU A 145 -10.29 -19.18 0.61
CA GLU A 145 -11.49 -19.90 1.10
C GLU A 145 -11.47 -20.15 2.61
N SER A 146 -10.33 -20.58 3.16
CA SER A 146 -10.20 -20.89 4.59
C SER A 146 -10.34 -19.67 5.51
N ASN A 147 -10.32 -18.46 4.96
CA ASN A 147 -10.45 -17.22 5.71
C ASN A 147 -11.87 -16.62 5.64
N LYS A 148 -12.81 -17.20 4.88
CA LYS A 148 -14.12 -16.56 4.64
C LYS A 148 -14.85 -16.16 5.92
N GLU A 149 -14.84 -17.00 6.94
CA GLU A 149 -15.48 -16.71 8.24
C GLU A 149 -14.89 -15.46 8.92
N LEU A 150 -13.58 -15.23 8.77
CA LEU A 150 -12.91 -14.05 9.33
C LEU A 150 -13.35 -12.75 8.64
N PHE A 151 -13.63 -12.80 7.34
CA PHE A 151 -13.98 -11.62 6.53
C PHE A 151 -15.48 -11.42 6.36
N GLN A 152 -16.30 -12.43 6.65
CA GLN A 152 -17.76 -12.37 6.49
C GLN A 152 -18.42 -11.16 7.19
N PRO A 153 -18.00 -10.75 8.41
CA PRO A 153 -18.60 -9.58 9.07
C PRO A 153 -18.45 -8.27 8.30
N LEU A 154 -17.49 -8.15 7.37
CA LEU A 154 -17.31 -6.94 6.58
C LEU A 154 -18.51 -6.63 5.68
N PHE A 155 -19.29 -7.65 5.30
CA PHE A 155 -20.48 -7.46 4.47
C PHE A 155 -21.69 -6.90 5.22
N ASP A 156 -21.62 -6.81 6.56
CA ASP A 156 -22.68 -6.24 7.38
C ASP A 156 -22.58 -4.70 7.48
N PHE A 157 -21.55 -4.09 6.87
CA PHE A 157 -21.27 -2.65 6.92
C PHE A 157 -21.31 -2.02 5.53
N PRO A 158 -21.51 -0.69 5.43
CA PRO A 158 -21.43 0.02 4.16
C PRO A 158 -20.06 -0.17 3.49
N ALA A 159 -20.05 -0.54 2.21
CA ALA A 159 -18.84 -0.86 1.47
C ALA A 159 -17.80 0.28 1.46
N GLU A 160 -18.26 1.53 1.43
CA GLU A 160 -17.41 2.72 1.52
C GLU A 160 -16.70 2.81 2.87
N GLU A 161 -17.43 2.68 3.98
CA GLU A 161 -16.84 2.69 5.33
C GLU A 161 -15.84 1.55 5.50
N VAL A 162 -16.14 0.37 4.96
CA VAL A 162 -15.24 -0.79 4.98
C VAL A 162 -13.96 -0.47 4.20
N GLY A 163 -14.09 0.06 2.99
CA GLY A 163 -12.95 0.44 2.14
C GLY A 163 -12.05 1.49 2.81
N GLU A 164 -12.63 2.53 3.39
CA GLU A 164 -11.91 3.57 4.14
C GLU A 164 -11.22 3.00 5.38
N THR A 165 -11.90 2.12 6.12
CA THR A 165 -11.32 1.51 7.32
C THR A 165 -10.15 0.60 6.94
N ILE A 166 -10.26 -0.21 5.89
CA ILE A 166 -9.16 -1.04 5.38
C ILE A 166 -7.95 -0.17 5.02
N LEU A 167 -8.18 0.93 4.28
CA LEU A 167 -7.13 1.87 3.87
C LEU A 167 -6.44 2.50 5.08
N LYS A 168 -7.23 2.98 6.04
CA LYS A 168 -6.73 3.57 7.29
C LYS A 168 -5.84 2.58 8.05
N TYR A 169 -6.26 1.33 8.17
CA TYR A 169 -5.49 0.30 8.86
C TYR A 169 -4.22 -0.10 8.10
N ALA A 170 -4.27 -0.23 6.76
CA ALA A 170 -3.08 -0.47 5.94
C ALA A 170 -2.01 0.61 6.19
N ARG A 171 -2.40 1.88 6.11
CA ARG A 171 -1.52 3.03 6.36
C ARG A 171 -0.99 3.04 7.78
N THR A 172 -1.86 2.86 8.77
CA THR A 172 -1.46 2.86 10.18
C THR A 172 -0.40 1.79 10.45
N TYR A 173 -0.61 0.57 9.97
CA TYR A 173 0.38 -0.49 10.13
C TYR A 173 1.64 -0.25 9.32
N ALA A 174 1.54 0.31 8.11
CA ALA A 174 2.70 0.65 7.28
C ALA A 174 3.64 1.64 7.97
N SER A 175 3.09 2.70 8.56
CA SER A 175 3.87 3.68 9.34
C SER A 175 4.51 3.04 10.59
N LEU A 176 3.74 2.25 11.34
CA LEU A 176 4.22 1.62 12.58
C LEU A 176 5.29 0.54 12.36
N LEU A 177 5.32 -0.11 11.20
CA LEU A 177 6.26 -1.20 10.92
C LEU A 177 7.72 -0.74 10.89
N PHE A 178 7.97 0.52 10.50
CA PHE A 178 9.32 1.06 10.36
C PHE A 178 9.64 2.27 11.25
N GLU A 179 8.65 2.83 11.96
CA GLU A 179 8.82 3.92 12.95
C GLU A 179 9.90 3.64 14.02
N LYS A 180 10.09 2.38 14.44
CA LYS A 180 11.11 2.03 15.46
C LYS A 180 12.55 2.02 14.94
N THR A 181 12.77 2.10 13.64
CA THR A 181 14.10 1.96 13.02
C THR A 181 14.72 3.31 12.64
N LEU A 182 13.94 4.39 12.54
CA LEU A 182 14.42 5.74 12.24
C LEU A 182 14.92 6.49 13.48
N ASN A 183 14.62 5.99 14.69
CA ASN A 183 15.03 6.58 15.97
C ASN A 183 16.24 5.88 16.63
N GLN A 184 16.94 5.00 15.92
CA GLN A 184 18.22 4.47 16.39
C GLN A 184 19.36 5.31 15.81
N LYS A 185 19.56 6.49 16.42
CA LYS A 185 20.85 7.19 16.41
C LYS A 185 21.65 6.79 17.63
#